data_AF-A0A9P4HXS1-F1
#
_entry.id   AF-A0A9P4HXS1-F1
#
_cell.length_a   1.000
_cell.length_b   1.000
_cell.length_c   1.000
_cell.angle_alpha   90.00
_cell.angle_beta   90.00
_cell.angle_gamma   90.00
#
_symmetry.space_group_name_H-M   'P 1'
#
loop_
_entity.id
_entity.type
_entity.pdbx_description
1 polymer ?
#
loop_
_entity_poly.entity_id
_entity_poly.type
_entity_poly.pdbx_seq_one_letter_code
_entity_poly.pdbx_strand_id
1 'polypeptide(L)'
;MSGLRPQPNNLTRLLQQVQQDLKENHGRHIFVYNHLQTNQVVYSLTRAMDNTNALSQITFVGKKTKPPKLRKDVWQPLASITFPNSSQGLVAYRQLREFRKLHEHNWVREDGRYPQLREEENKFLVATGNLPTNKQRARIIMDQKANTVADIAAVL
;
A
#
# COMPACT_ATOMS: atom_id res chain seq x y z
N MET A 1 51.56 -24.90 6.46
CA MET A 1 51.35 -23.50 6.04
C MET A 1 49.95 -23.06 6.49
N SER A 2 49.86 -22.45 7.67
CA SER A 2 48.59 -21.95 8.23
C SER A 2 48.37 -20.53 7.70
N GLY A 3 47.44 -20.37 6.77
CA GLY A 3 47.08 -19.06 6.22
C GLY A 3 46.34 -18.22 7.26
N LEU A 4 47.00 -17.18 7.76
CA LEU A 4 46.37 -16.14 8.59
C LEU A 4 45.25 -15.48 7.77
N ARG A 5 44.00 -15.80 8.10
CA ARG A 5 42.85 -15.09 7.54
C ARG A 5 42.93 -13.62 8.01
N PRO A 6 42.88 -12.65 7.09
CA PRO A 6 42.84 -11.25 7.48
C PRO A 6 41.57 -10.99 8.29
N GLN A 7 41.73 -10.40 9.47
CA GLN A 7 40.62 -10.01 10.32
C GLN A 7 39.87 -8.84 9.68
N PRO A 8 38.52 -8.86 9.64
CA PRO A 8 37.76 -7.78 9.03
C PRO A 8 37.99 -6.47 9.80
N ASN A 9 38.21 -5.38 9.08
CA ASN A 9 38.36 -4.05 9.66
C ASN A 9 37.05 -3.57 10.34
N ASN A 10 37.15 -2.55 11.18
CA ASN A 10 36.01 -2.03 11.96
C ASN A 10 34.82 -1.59 11.08
N LEU A 11 35.08 -1.09 9.88
CA LEU A 11 34.04 -0.69 8.93
C LEU A 11 33.24 -1.90 8.42
N THR A 12 33.91 -3.00 8.08
CA THR A 12 33.26 -4.23 7.64
C THR A 12 32.36 -4.79 8.74
N ARG A 13 32.80 -4.78 10.00
CA ARG A 13 31.99 -5.22 11.14
C ARG A 13 30.75 -4.34 11.35
N LEU A 14 30.90 -3.02 11.26
CA LEU A 14 29.79 -2.07 11.37
C LEU A 14 28.75 -2.26 10.27
N LEU A 15 29.18 -2.44 9.02
CA LEU A 15 28.28 -2.71 7.90
C LEU A 15 27.52 -4.03 8.09
N GLN A 16 28.20 -5.06 8.60
CA GLN A 16 27.59 -6.35 8.87
C GLN A 16 26.54 -6.26 9.99
N GLN A 17 26.81 -5.50 11.05
CA GLN A 17 25.86 -5.23 12.12
C GLN A 17 24.63 -4.46 11.60
N VAL A 18 24.83 -3.38 10.84
CA VAL A 18 23.72 -2.60 10.25
C VAL A 18 22.87 -3.48 9.33
N GLN A 19 23.48 -4.34 8.52
CA GLN A 19 22.75 -5.27 7.68
C GLN A 19 21.94 -6.30 8.48
N GLN A 20 22.48 -6.76 9.61
CA GLN A 20 21.79 -7.68 10.51
C GLN A 20 20.60 -6.99 11.18
N ASP A 21 20.79 -5.78 11.71
CA ASP A 21 19.73 -4.98 12.33
C ASP A 21 18.61 -4.65 11.33
N LEU A 22 18.96 -4.36 10.07
CA LEU A 22 17.98 -4.11 9.00
C LEU A 22 17.16 -5.36 8.67
N LYS A 23 17.77 -6.55 8.70
CA LYS A 23 17.06 -7.82 8.50
C LYS A 23 16.16 -8.16 9.68
N GLU A 24 16.64 -7.97 10.89
CA GLU A 24 15.88 -8.27 12.11
C GLU A 24 14.68 -7.33 12.28
N ASN A 25 14.84 -6.05 11.92
CA ASN A 25 13.75 -5.07 11.95
C ASN A 25 12.86 -5.09 10.70
N HIS A 26 13.17 -5.90 9.69
CA HIS A 26 12.36 -6.01 8.48
C HIS A 26 10.98 -6.58 8.81
N GLY A 27 9.92 -5.82 8.54
CA GLY A 27 8.57 -6.21 8.90
C GLY A 27 8.11 -5.69 10.27
N ARG A 28 9.00 -5.14 11.09
CA ARG A 28 8.60 -4.51 12.36
C ARG A 28 7.78 -3.24 12.15
N HIS A 29 8.07 -2.52 11.07
CA HIS A 29 7.38 -1.28 10.71
C HIS A 29 6.73 -1.40 9.34
N ILE A 30 5.50 -0.94 9.23
CA ILE A 30 4.80 -0.75 7.96
C ILE A 30 4.51 0.74 7.81
N PHE A 31 4.92 1.30 6.68
CA PHE A 31 4.64 2.67 6.29
C PHE A 31 3.55 2.67 5.22
N VAL A 32 2.52 3.46 5.45
CA VAL A 32 1.37 3.60 4.55
C VAL A 32 1.41 5.00 3.97
N TYR A 33 1.28 5.10 2.65
CA TYR A 33 1.27 6.37 1.95
C TYR A 33 0.03 6.50 1.09
N ASN A 34 -0.52 7.71 0.98
CA ASN A 34 -1.63 7.98 0.08
C ASN A 34 -1.30 9.10 -0.91
N HIS A 35 -1.90 9.00 -2.09
CA HIS A 35 -1.90 10.05 -3.09
C HIS A 35 -2.92 11.13 -2.71
N LEU A 36 -2.51 12.40 -2.72
CA LEU A 36 -3.32 13.53 -2.22
C LEU A 36 -4.65 13.73 -2.98
N GLN A 37 -4.65 13.47 -4.29
CA GLN A 37 -5.80 13.80 -5.15
C GLN A 37 -6.69 12.59 -5.46
N THR A 38 -6.10 11.39 -5.52
CA THR A 38 -6.80 10.18 -6.00
C THR A 38 -7.05 9.19 -4.87
N ASN A 39 -6.55 9.46 -3.66
CA ASN A 39 -6.66 8.57 -2.50
C ASN A 39 -6.17 7.13 -2.75
N GLN A 40 -5.33 6.94 -3.77
CA GLN A 40 -4.61 5.68 -3.96
C GLN A 40 -3.65 5.49 -2.79
N VAL A 41 -3.58 4.27 -2.27
CA VAL A 41 -2.72 3.94 -1.14
C VAL A 41 -1.58 3.04 -1.61
N VAL A 42 -0.42 3.08 -0.97
CA VAL A 42 0.66 2.09 -1.12
C VAL A 42 1.27 1.75 0.23
N TYR A 43 1.68 0.50 0.39
CA TYR A 43 2.32 -0.01 1.61
C TYR A 43 3.82 -0.18 1.38
N SER A 44 4.63 0.08 2.39
CA SER A 44 6.09 -0.12 2.36
C SER A 44 6.60 -0.68 3.68
N LEU A 45 7.58 -1.57 3.62
CA LEU A 45 8.30 -2.08 4.79
C LEU A 45 9.48 -1.18 5.20
N THR A 46 9.82 -0.20 4.36
CA THR A 46 10.87 0.79 4.61
C THR A 46 10.31 2.19 4.54
N ARG A 47 10.94 3.12 5.25
CA ARG A 47 10.53 4.53 5.26
C ARG A 47 10.72 5.18 3.89
N ALA A 48 11.68 4.73 3.09
CA ALA A 48 11.84 5.18 1.72
C ALA A 48 10.82 4.48 0.81
N MET A 49 10.06 5.25 0.05
CA MET A 49 9.12 4.69 -0.92
C MET A 49 9.88 4.26 -2.18
N ASP A 50 10.03 2.96 -2.38
CA ASP A 50 10.62 2.42 -3.61
C ASP A 50 9.61 2.50 -4.76
N ASN A 51 10.05 3.12 -5.87
CA ASN A 51 9.25 3.32 -7.07
C ASN A 51 8.71 2.00 -7.63
N THR A 52 9.56 0.97 -7.73
CA THR A 52 9.17 -0.31 -8.33
C THR A 52 8.15 -1.04 -7.45
N ASN A 53 8.46 -1.18 -6.17
CA ASN A 53 7.58 -1.86 -5.22
C ASN A 53 6.24 -1.14 -5.04
N ALA A 54 6.21 0.19 -4.95
CA ALA A 54 4.95 0.92 -4.80
C ALA A 54 4.10 0.91 -6.08
N LEU A 55 4.71 1.14 -7.25
CA LEU A 55 3.97 1.12 -8.52
C LEU A 55 3.42 -0.26 -8.88
N SER A 56 4.07 -1.34 -8.42
CA SER A 56 3.55 -2.70 -8.61
C SER A 56 2.24 -2.95 -7.86
N GLN A 57 1.95 -2.18 -6.81
CA GLN A 57 0.71 -2.29 -6.05
C GLN A 57 -0.45 -1.51 -6.71
N ILE A 58 -0.16 -0.56 -7.60
CA ILE A 58 -1.19 0.24 -8.27
C ILE A 58 -1.71 -0.51 -9.50
N THR A 59 -2.98 -0.90 -9.42
CA THR A 59 -3.72 -1.53 -10.52
C THR A 59 -4.01 -0.54 -11.65
N PHE A 60 -3.94 -1.02 -12.89
CA PHE A 60 -4.31 -0.25 -14.05
C PHE A 60 -5.85 -0.26 -14.20
N VAL A 61 -6.47 0.92 -14.06
CA VAL A 61 -7.93 1.08 -14.15
C VAL A 61 -8.33 1.90 -15.39
N GLY A 62 -7.36 2.51 -16.08
CA GLY A 62 -7.57 3.22 -17.32
C GLY A 62 -6.45 4.20 -17.65
N LYS A 63 -6.65 4.98 -18.71
CA LYS A 63 -5.69 6.01 -19.12
C LYS A 63 -5.50 7.02 -17.98
N LYS A 64 -4.24 7.35 -17.67
CA LYS A 64 -3.83 8.31 -16.62
C LYS A 64 -4.17 7.90 -15.17
N THR A 65 -4.53 6.64 -14.89
CA THR A 65 -4.81 6.19 -13.50
C THR A 65 -3.58 5.64 -12.78
N LYS A 66 -2.56 5.22 -13.54
CA LYS A 66 -1.28 4.75 -13.00
C LYS A 66 -0.18 5.75 -13.35
N PRO A 67 0.49 6.37 -12.37
CA PRO A 67 1.58 7.30 -12.65
C PRO A 67 2.82 6.55 -13.19
N PRO A 68 3.62 7.16 -14.07
CA PRO A 68 4.84 6.55 -14.59
C PRO A 68 5.97 6.48 -13.54
N LYS A 69 5.95 7.38 -12.55
CA LYS A 69 6.88 7.42 -11.42
C LYS A 69 6.19 8.01 -10.18
N LEU A 70 6.64 7.61 -9.01
CA LEU A 70 6.25 8.24 -7.76
C LEU A 70 6.84 9.63 -7.64
N ARG A 71 5.97 10.59 -7.39
CA ARG A 71 6.29 12.01 -7.22
C ARG A 71 6.18 12.38 -5.74
N LYS A 72 7.26 12.85 -5.12
CA LYS A 72 7.33 13.11 -3.68
C LYS A 72 6.33 14.15 -3.18
N ASP A 73 5.90 15.05 -4.06
CA ASP A 73 5.00 16.16 -3.75
C ASP A 73 3.52 15.76 -3.70
N VAL A 74 3.14 14.63 -4.29
CA VAL A 74 1.73 14.17 -4.34
C VAL A 74 1.46 12.93 -3.48
N TRP A 75 2.51 12.30 -2.96
CA TRP A 75 2.43 11.15 -2.06
C TRP A 75 2.82 11.58 -0.65
N GLN A 76 1.90 11.42 0.30
CA GLN A 76 2.12 11.78 1.70
C GLN A 76 2.04 10.54 2.61
N PRO A 77 2.71 10.55 3.78
CA PRO A 77 2.50 9.54 4.81
C PRO A 77 1.05 9.59 5.29
N LEU A 78 0.37 8.43 5.27
CA LEU A 78 -0.97 8.25 5.82
C LEU A 78 -0.90 7.71 7.25
N ALA A 79 -0.05 6.69 7.47
CA ALA A 79 0.12 6.05 8.77
C ALA A 79 1.47 5.33 8.85
N SER A 80 1.94 5.10 10.09
CA SER A 80 3.05 4.20 10.39
C SER A 80 2.62 3.23 11.47
N ILE A 81 2.72 1.94 11.18
CA ILE A 81 2.30 0.86 12.06
C ILE A 81 3.56 0.18 12.58
N THR A 82 3.64 -0.02 13.89
CA THR A 82 4.79 -0.66 14.54
C THR A 82 4.33 -1.87 15.32
N PHE A 83 4.97 -3.01 15.05
CA PHE A 83 4.70 -4.28 15.71
C PHE A 83 5.79 -4.57 16.75
N PRO A 84 5.48 -5.34 17.81
CA PRO A 84 6.49 -5.83 18.72
C PRO A 84 7.42 -6.84 18.03
N ASN A 85 6.87 -7.65 17.11
CA ASN A 85 7.58 -8.73 16.42
C ASN A 85 7.53 -8.54 14.89
N SER A 86 8.66 -8.78 14.23
CA SER A 86 8.78 -8.66 12.77
C SER A 86 7.88 -9.63 12.00
N SER A 87 7.69 -10.85 12.52
CA SER A 87 6.79 -11.85 11.92
C SER A 87 5.33 -11.38 11.86
N GLN A 88 4.84 -10.75 12.92
CA GLN A 88 3.48 -10.21 12.97
C GLN A 88 3.27 -9.13 11.91
N GLY A 89 4.22 -8.20 11.78
CA GLY A 89 4.09 -7.15 10.78
C GLY A 89 4.25 -7.64 9.35
N LEU A 90 5.02 -8.71 9.07
CA LEU A 90 5.04 -9.34 7.75
C LEU A 90 3.69 -9.99 7.39
N VAL A 91 3.03 -10.65 8.35
CA VAL A 91 1.68 -11.21 8.17
C VAL A 91 0.68 -10.10 7.93
N ALA A 92 0.68 -9.05 8.76
CA ALA A 92 -0.18 -7.89 8.60
C ALA A 92 0.04 -7.20 7.25
N TYR A 93 1.29 -6.99 6.84
CA TYR A 93 1.64 -6.41 5.53
C TYR A 93 1.07 -7.23 4.37
N ARG A 94 1.14 -8.56 4.46
CA ARG A 94 0.55 -9.45 3.46
C ARG A 94 -0.97 -9.30 3.42
N GLN A 95 -1.63 -9.36 4.57
CA GLN A 95 -3.10 -9.22 4.68
C GLN A 95 -3.60 -7.88 4.16
N LEU A 96 -2.96 -6.76 4.53
CA LEU A 96 -3.31 -5.42 4.05
C LEU A 96 -3.20 -5.31 2.51
N ARG A 97 -2.19 -5.94 1.90
CA ARG A 97 -2.05 -5.99 0.45
C ARG A 97 -3.11 -6.89 -0.21
N GLU A 98 -3.48 -7.98 0.43
CA GLU A 98 -4.56 -8.87 -0.03
C GLU A 98 -5.92 -8.16 0.04
N PHE A 99 -6.26 -7.53 1.16
CA PHE A 99 -7.49 -6.74 1.31
C PHE A 99 -7.60 -5.63 0.28
N ARG A 100 -6.52 -4.87 0.06
CA ARG A 100 -6.50 -3.87 -1.00
C ARG A 100 -6.85 -4.44 -2.37
N LYS A 101 -6.23 -5.57 -2.75
CA LYS A 101 -6.53 -6.23 -4.03
C LYS A 101 -8.00 -6.67 -4.10
N LEU A 102 -8.54 -7.16 -2.99
CA LEU A 102 -9.95 -7.53 -2.90
C LEU A 102 -10.87 -6.32 -3.07
N HIS A 103 -10.58 -5.18 -2.43
CA HIS A 103 -11.35 -3.94 -2.61
C HIS A 103 -11.29 -3.40 -4.04
N GLU A 104 -10.15 -3.53 -4.70
CA GLU A 104 -9.99 -3.14 -6.11
C GLU A 104 -10.74 -4.09 -7.07
N HIS A 105 -10.96 -5.35 -6.67
CA HIS A 105 -11.71 -6.35 -7.44
C HIS A 105 -13.22 -6.28 -7.18
N ASN A 106 -13.62 -6.20 -5.91
CA ASN A 106 -14.99 -6.23 -5.40
C ASN A 106 -15.44 -4.82 -4.99
N TRP A 107 -15.38 -3.89 -5.93
CA TRP A 107 -15.67 -2.47 -5.71
C TRP A 107 -17.16 -2.12 -5.75
N VAL A 108 -18.03 -3.13 -5.93
CA VAL A 108 -19.50 -3.01 -5.89
C VAL A 108 -19.99 -3.71 -4.64
N ARG A 109 -20.85 -3.05 -3.87
CA ARG A 109 -21.50 -3.66 -2.71
C ARG A 109 -22.60 -4.62 -3.12
N GLU A 110 -23.00 -5.49 -2.20
CA GLU A 110 -24.10 -6.45 -2.40
C GLU A 110 -25.42 -5.77 -2.73
N ASP A 111 -25.64 -4.55 -2.23
CA ASP A 111 -26.81 -3.71 -2.52
C ASP A 111 -26.71 -2.93 -3.85
N GLY A 112 -25.68 -3.20 -4.65
CA GLY A 112 -25.40 -2.54 -5.93
C GLY A 112 -24.83 -1.12 -5.80
N ARG A 113 -24.55 -0.64 -4.57
CA ARG A 113 -24.00 0.70 -4.36
C ARG A 113 -22.48 0.74 -4.51
N TYR A 114 -21.98 1.93 -4.84
CA TYR A 114 -20.56 2.24 -5.00
C TYR A 114 -20.12 3.20 -3.88
N PRO A 115 -19.38 2.73 -2.86
CA PRO A 115 -19.10 3.49 -1.64
C PRO A 115 -18.42 4.85 -1.85
N GLN A 116 -17.70 5.01 -2.95
CA GLN A 116 -16.88 6.17 -3.30
C GLN A 116 -17.61 7.18 -4.21
N LEU A 117 -18.85 6.89 -4.61
CA LEU A 117 -19.70 7.85 -5.31
C LEU A 117 -20.54 8.65 -4.32
N ARG A 118 -20.98 9.85 -4.74
CA ARG A 118 -21.96 10.63 -3.96
C ARG A 118 -23.28 9.88 -3.89
N GLU A 119 -24.03 10.09 -2.82
CA GLU A 119 -25.32 9.41 -2.59
C GLU A 119 -26.31 9.60 -3.75
N GLU A 120 -26.37 10.80 -4.33
CA GLU A 120 -27.21 11.11 -5.49
C GLU A 120 -26.83 10.29 -6.73
N GLU A 121 -25.53 10.14 -7.00
CA GLU A 121 -25.01 9.35 -8.12
C GLU A 121 -25.33 7.86 -7.92
N ASN A 122 -25.16 7.35 -6.70
CA ASN A 122 -25.53 5.99 -6.33
C ASN A 122 -27.02 5.73 -6.53
N LYS A 123 -27.88 6.60 -6.00
CA LYS A 123 -29.34 6.49 -6.14
C LYS A 123 -29.76 6.45 -7.60
N PHE A 124 -29.17 7.32 -8.43
CA PHE A 124 -29.45 7.34 -9.85
C PHE A 124 -29.04 6.03 -10.55
N LEU A 125 -27.83 5.54 -10.32
CA LEU A 125 -27.34 4.30 -10.95
C LEU A 125 -28.16 3.09 -10.53
N VAL A 126 -28.48 2.97 -9.23
CA VAL A 126 -29.30 1.88 -8.70
C VAL A 126 -30.72 1.95 -9.26
N ALA A 127 -31.36 3.12 -9.28
CA ALA A 127 -32.72 3.28 -9.78
C ALA A 127 -32.84 3.01 -11.29
N THR A 128 -31.81 3.35 -12.07
CA THR A 128 -31.80 3.17 -13.52
C THR A 128 -31.23 1.82 -13.98
N GLY A 129 -30.58 1.06 -13.09
CA GLY A 129 -29.84 -0.15 -13.44
C GLY A 129 -28.59 0.12 -14.30
N ASN A 130 -28.18 1.38 -14.45
CA ASN A 130 -27.04 1.76 -15.26
C ASN A 130 -25.71 1.45 -14.55
N LEU A 131 -24.70 1.09 -15.35
CA LEU A 131 -23.34 0.92 -14.87
C LEU A 131 -22.61 2.27 -14.78
N PRO A 132 -21.65 2.42 -13.84
CA PRO A 132 -20.85 3.63 -13.75
C PRO A 132 -19.99 3.81 -15.00
N THR A 133 -19.82 5.07 -15.41
CA THR A 133 -18.92 5.43 -16.50
C THR A 133 -17.48 5.04 -16.20
N ASN A 134 -16.62 4.92 -17.22
CA ASN A 134 -15.19 4.61 -17.05
C ASN A 134 -14.49 5.57 -16.07
N LYS A 135 -14.86 6.86 -16.08
CA LYS A 135 -14.31 7.87 -15.17
C LYS A 135 -14.76 7.64 -13.72
N GLN A 136 -16.05 7.32 -13.52
CA GLN A 136 -16.58 6.98 -12.19
C GLN A 136 -15.95 5.69 -11.66
N ARG A 137 -15.86 4.65 -12.49
CA ARG A 137 -15.19 3.39 -12.15
C ARG A 137 -13.74 3.62 -11.73
N ALA A 138 -12.99 4.42 -12.49
CA ALA A 138 -11.63 4.78 -12.12
C ALA A 138 -11.56 5.48 -10.76
N ARG A 139 -12.46 6.45 -10.50
CA ARG A 139 -12.54 7.13 -9.20
C ARG A 139 -12.82 6.16 -8.06
N ILE A 140 -13.80 5.26 -8.24
CA ILE A 140 -14.20 4.27 -7.24
C ILE A 140 -13.04 3.36 -6.86
N ILE A 141 -12.38 2.77 -7.86
CA ILE A 141 -11.33 1.78 -7.62
C ILE A 141 -10.05 2.45 -7.09
N MET A 142 -9.75 3.69 -7.49
CA MET A 142 -8.56 4.40 -7.01
C MET A 142 -8.68 4.87 -5.56
N ASP A 143 -9.87 5.27 -5.10
CA ASP A 143 -10.06 5.78 -3.75
C ASP A 143 -10.12 4.63 -2.73
N GLN A 144 -8.94 4.31 -2.20
CA GLN A 144 -8.73 3.22 -1.25
C GLN A 144 -8.41 3.74 0.17
N LYS A 145 -8.41 5.06 0.40
CA LYS A 145 -7.99 5.64 1.69
C LYS A 145 -8.89 5.16 2.84
N ALA A 146 -10.21 5.25 2.67
CA ALA A 146 -11.16 4.81 3.70
C ALA A 146 -11.09 3.30 3.93
N ASN A 147 -10.99 2.52 2.84
CA ASN A 147 -10.81 1.07 2.90
C ASN A 147 -9.54 0.70 3.68
N THR A 148 -8.42 1.36 3.42
CA THR A 148 -7.17 1.11 4.16
C THR A 148 -7.32 1.39 5.65
N VAL A 149 -8.02 2.45 6.06
CA VAL A 149 -8.24 2.71 7.49
C VAL A 149 -9.06 1.59 8.13
N ALA A 150 -10.08 1.09 7.44
CA ALA A 150 -10.87 -0.05 7.89
C ALA A 150 -10.05 -1.35 7.93
N ASP A 151 -9.24 -1.61 6.90
CA ASP A 151 -8.37 -2.78 6.81
C ASP A 151 -7.32 -2.78 7.93
N ILE A 152 -6.73 -1.62 8.24
CA ILE A 152 -5.80 -1.47 9.37
C ILE A 152 -6.52 -1.82 10.67
N ALA A 153 -7.74 -1.32 10.90
CA ALA A 153 -8.52 -1.63 12.08
C ALA A 153 -8.95 -3.10 12.16
N ALA A 154 -9.08 -3.79 11.03
CA ALA A 154 -9.43 -5.22 10.98
C ALA A 154 -8.22 -6.15 11.18
N VAL A 155 -7.02 -5.70 10.80
CA VAL A 155 -5.78 -6.47 10.90
C VAL A 155 -5.11 -6.32 12.27
N LEU A 156 -5.29 -5.18 12.94
CA LEU A 156 -4.74 -4.87 14.26
C LEU A 156 -5.67 -5.31 15.38
#